data_AF-A0A0C3EE84-F1
#
_entry.id   AF-A0A0C3EE84-F1
#
_cell.length_a   1.000
_cell.length_b   1.000
_cell.length_c   1.000
_cell.angle_alpha   90.00
_cell.angle_beta   90.00
_cell.angle_gamma   90.00
#
_symmetry.space_group_name_H-M   'P 1'
#
loop_
_entity.id
_entity.type
_entity.pdbx_description
1 polymer ?
#
loop_
_entity_poly.entity_id
_entity_poly.type
_entity_poly.pdbx_seq_one_letter_code
_entity_poly.pdbx_strand_id
1 'polypeptide(L)' 'APTCLQSPNPILTRGMKVRSSVKVMCDGCSVVIRKGRVYVVCSKNPKHKQV' A
#
# COMPACT_ATOMS: atom_id res chain seq x y z
N ALA A 1 17.69 21.10 20.25
CA ALA A 1 16.61 20.10 20.20
C ALA A 1 16.86 19.19 19.00
N PRO A 2 16.91 17.86 19.16
CA PRO A 2 17.34 16.96 18.10
C PRO A 2 16.21 16.80 17.08
N THR A 3 16.42 17.30 15.87
CA THR A 3 15.60 16.95 14.72
C THR A 3 15.83 15.47 14.41
N CYS A 4 14.95 14.60 14.86
CA CYS A 4 14.96 13.18 14.51
C CYS A 4 14.85 13.05 12.98
N LEU A 5 15.97 12.73 12.33
CA LEU A 5 16.03 12.35 10.92
C LEU A 5 15.22 11.07 10.75
N GLN A 6 14.07 11.18 10.10
CA GLN A 6 13.23 10.04 9.78
C GLN A 6 13.95 9.17 8.74
N SER A 7 14.20 7.93 9.13
CA SER A 7 14.93 6.91 8.38
C SER A 7 14.42 6.76 6.94
N PRO A 8 15.32 6.56 5.94
CA PRO A 8 14.91 6.35 4.56
C PRO A 8 14.14 5.03 4.44
N ASN A 9 12.93 5.16 3.90
CA ASN A 9 11.98 4.10 3.60
C ASN A 9 12.64 2.78 3.16
N PRO A 10 12.22 1.61 3.68
CA PRO A 10 12.75 0.34 3.23
C PRO A 10 12.43 0.17 1.74
N ILE A 11 13.48 0.21 0.94
CA ILE A 11 13.48 -0.13 -0.47
C ILE A 11 13.23 -1.64 -0.61
N LEU A 12 12.27 -1.98 -1.48
CA LEU A 12 12.08 -3.27 -2.14
C LEU A 12 11.48 -4.46 -1.35
N THR A 13 10.32 -4.30 -0.71
CA THR A 13 9.39 -5.44 -0.67
C THR A 13 8.56 -5.45 -1.94
N ARG A 14 8.73 -6.49 -2.77
CA ARG A 14 7.90 -6.77 -3.96
C ARG A 14 6.45 -7.19 -3.58
N GLY A 15 6.03 -6.87 -2.36
CA GLY A 15 4.83 -7.33 -1.68
C GLY A 15 4.14 -6.19 -0.92
N MET A 16 2.81 -6.26 -0.95
CA MET A 16 1.78 -5.36 -0.38
C MET A 16 2.27 -4.23 0.53
N LYS A 17 1.96 -2.98 0.15
CA LYS A 17 2.31 -1.80 0.95
C LYS A 17 1.19 -1.49 1.95
N VAL A 18 1.49 -1.38 3.24
CA VAL A 18 0.52 -0.94 4.25
C VAL A 18 0.51 0.58 4.28
N ARG A 19 -0.64 1.24 4.10
CA ARG A 19 -0.79 2.66 4.46
C ARG A 19 -2.12 2.90 5.16
N SER A 20 -2.18 3.96 5.96
CA SER A 20 -3.38 4.36 6.70
C SER A 20 -4.57 4.76 5.83
N SER A 21 -4.34 5.19 4.58
CA SER A 21 -5.39 5.58 3.64
C SER A 21 -5.37 4.69 2.40
N VAL A 22 -6.51 4.08 2.10
CA VAL A 22 -6.66 3.13 0.99
C VAL A 22 -7.45 3.81 -0.13
N LYS A 23 -6.81 3.98 -1.30
CA LYS A 23 -7.41 4.60 -2.49
C LYS A 23 -7.13 3.79 -3.74
N VAL A 24 -8.08 3.79 -4.66
CA VAL A 24 -7.94 3.20 -6.01
C VAL A 24 -7.04 4.11 -6.85
N MET A 25 -5.98 3.57 -7.42
CA MET A 25 -5.00 4.33 -8.22
C MET A 25 -5.13 4.10 -9.73
N CYS A 26 -5.91 3.10 -10.15
CA CYS A 26 -5.96 2.65 -11.54
C CYS A 26 -7.29 1.96 -11.85
N ASP A 27 -7.65 1.85 -13.14
CA ASP A 27 -8.91 1.20 -13.56
C ASP A 27 -8.92 -0.31 -13.27
N GLY A 28 -7.74 -0.92 -13.14
CA GLY A 28 -7.58 -2.34 -12.79
C GLY A 28 -7.38 -2.59 -11.30
N CYS A 29 -7.62 -1.60 -10.46
CA CYS A 29 -7.45 -1.67 -9.02
C CYS A 29 -8.84 -1.85 -8.39
N SER A 30 -9.02 -2.90 -7.58
CA SER A 30 -10.30 -3.23 -6.96
C SER A 30 -10.16 -3.23 -5.45
N VAL A 31 -11.15 -2.64 -4.78
CA VAL A 31 -11.24 -2.63 -3.32
C VAL A 31 -11.95 -3.90 -2.88
N VAL A 32 -11.32 -4.67 -2.00
CA VAL A 32 -11.81 -5.96 -1.52
C VAL A 32 -11.71 -5.99 0.00
N ILE A 33 -12.79 -6.40 0.67
CA ILE A 33 -12.79 -6.55 2.13
C ILE A 33 -12.53 -8.01 2.45
N ARG A 34 -11.47 -8.30 3.20
CA ARG A 34 -11.13 -9.66 3.65
C ARG A 34 -10.87 -9.63 5.15
N LYS A 35 -11.45 -10.56 5.91
CA LYS A 35 -11.27 -10.65 7.37
C LYS A 35 -11.52 -9.30 8.10
N GLY A 36 -12.49 -8.52 7.62
CA GLY A 36 -12.83 -7.20 8.18
C GLY A 36 -11.86 -6.05 7.85
N ARG A 37 -10.86 -6.26 6.99
CA ARG A 37 -9.92 -5.22 6.53
C ARG A 37 -10.11 -4.91 5.07
N VAL A 38 -9.91 -3.64 4.71
CA VAL A 38 -9.98 -3.16 3.33
C VAL A 38 -8.63 -3.38 2.66
N TYR A 39 -8.65 -3.97 1.46
CA TYR A 39 -7.46 -4.21 0.65
C TYR A 39 -7.67 -3.64 -0.75
N VAL A 40 -6.61 -3.15 -1.37
CA VAL A 40 -6.58 -2.85 -2.80
C VAL A 40 -5.77 -3.93 -3.49
N VAL A 41 -6.42 -4.65 -4.39
CA VAL A 41 -5.80 -5.63 -5.26
C VAL A 41 -5.74 -5.04 -6.66
N CYS A 42 -4.59 -5.15 -7.31
CA CYS A 42 -4.43 -4.82 -8.71
C CYS A 42 -3.82 -6.03 -9.43
N SER A 43 -4.41 -6.37 -10.58
CA SER A 43 -3.93 -7.46 -11.45
C SER A 43 -2.87 -6.99 -12.43
N LYS A 44 -2.93 -5.72 -12.86
CA LYS A 44 -2.01 -5.13 -13.84
C LYS A 44 -0.67 -4.74 -13.22
N ASN A 45 -0.69 -4.20 -11.99
CA ASN A 45 0.49 -3.64 -11.34
C ASN A 45 0.59 -4.05 -9.85
N PRO A 46 1.65 -4.78 -9.43
CA PRO A 46 1.82 -5.18 -8.03
C PRO A 46 2.17 -4.00 -7.10
N LYS A 47 2.61 -2.86 -7.65
CA LYS A 47 2.91 -1.64 -6.87
C LYS A 47 1.67 -0.99 -6.24
N HIS A 48 0.49 -1.24 -6.80
CA HIS A 48 -0.78 -0.69 -6.29
C HIS A 48 -1.41 -1.57 -5.20
N LYS A 49 -0.85 -2.75 -4.92
CA LYS A 49 -1.38 -3.66 -3.91
C LYS A 49 -1.16 -3.05 -2.53
N GLN A 50 -2.25 -2.73 -1.84
CA GLN A 50 -2.24 -1.99 -0.59
C GLN A 50 -3.13 -2.64 0.48
N VAL A 51 -2.67 -2.62 1.74
CA VAL A 51 -3.47 -2.80 2.96
C VAL A 51 -3.78 -1.44 3.56
#